data_AF-A0A2K9K2S3-F1
#
_entry.id   AF-A0A2K9K2S3-F1
#
_cell.length_a   1.000
_cell.length_b   1.000
_cell.length_c   1.000
_cell.angle_alpha   90.00
_cell.angle_beta   90.00
_cell.angle_gamma   90.00
#
_symmetry.space_group_name_H-M   'P 1'
#
loop_
_entity.id
_entity.type
_entity.pdbx_description
1 polymer ?
#
loop_
_entity_poly.entity_id
_entity_poly.type
_entity_poly.pdbx_seq_one_letter_code
_entity_poly.pdbx_strand_id
1 'polypeptide(L)'
;MFAIDGCKLKSNASKEWSGTFDELGRKKAKLERASKRIIERHQAQDGLSEELVTQDLKQKEKLDKSADKITAFLATHEEKTGSKGKPVKSNITDPDSAKMTTSKGTIQGYNGIAINDDKHQIILQAQAWGSVGEQQTLQPAVEQLKRQLEKLNSDKFSNKQAIKFTADSGFNSEANLEFMAQSGFDTYIADNQFRKRNPLFKESETYETEQEKRRLKRSKGKPRLFTSDDFHYDEATQTCRCPAGNEMWRSGINVKSYNQEYTRFCGYLKDCKVCPLQQQCMRKPPIKTGRQVQFKNDESRKKLSYIDKMKVKIDSPMGRRHYSKRLGCIEPVFGNITVNKGMNKLTLRGQTKVNAQWQLYCLVHNIEKLQNTMH
;
A
#
# COMPACT_ATOMS: atom_id res chain seq x y z
N MET A 1 21.26 14.89 -5.01
CA MET A 1 20.55 13.72 -4.45
C MET A 1 19.26 13.55 -5.24
N PHE A 2 18.79 12.33 -5.44
CA PHE A 2 17.48 12.06 -6.04
C PHE A 2 16.46 11.63 -4.99
N ALA A 3 15.20 11.99 -5.21
CA ALA A 3 14.08 11.48 -4.43
C ALA A 3 13.03 10.88 -5.36
N ILE A 4 12.52 9.69 -5.02
CA ILE A 4 11.33 9.10 -5.63
C ILE A 4 10.17 9.16 -4.65
N ASP A 5 9.02 9.59 -5.15
CA ASP A 5 7.76 9.54 -4.41
C ASP A 5 6.57 9.37 -5.35
N GLY A 6 5.40 9.06 -4.79
CA GLY A 6 4.15 8.88 -5.50
C GLY A 6 3.08 9.88 -5.07
N CYS A 7 2.38 10.44 -6.05
CA CYS A 7 1.20 11.28 -5.85
C CYS A 7 -0.07 10.57 -6.32
N LYS A 8 -0.97 10.24 -5.40
CA LYS A 8 -2.24 9.57 -5.69
C LYS A 8 -3.27 10.56 -6.24
N LEU A 9 -3.62 10.41 -7.52
CA LEU A 9 -4.53 11.30 -8.25
C LEU A 9 -5.83 10.57 -8.59
N LYS A 10 -6.97 11.26 -8.44
CA LYS A 10 -8.28 10.74 -8.85
C LYS A 10 -8.33 10.56 -10.36
N SER A 11 -8.86 9.45 -10.86
CA SER A 11 -9.11 9.26 -12.29
C SER A 11 -10.50 9.74 -12.68
N ASN A 12 -10.74 9.83 -14.00
CA ASN A 12 -12.06 10.05 -14.57
C ASN A 12 -12.94 8.78 -14.52
N ALA A 13 -12.95 8.08 -13.39
CA ALA A 13 -13.73 6.86 -13.17
C ALA A 13 -14.30 6.81 -11.75
N SER A 14 -15.55 6.36 -11.62
CA SER A 14 -16.18 6.23 -10.30
C SER A 14 -15.76 4.92 -9.63
N LYS A 15 -15.38 5.01 -8.35
CA LYS A 15 -15.04 3.86 -7.49
C LYS A 15 -16.19 2.86 -7.30
N GLU A 16 -17.43 3.27 -7.58
CA GLU A 16 -18.60 2.40 -7.47
C GLU A 16 -18.61 1.29 -8.53
N TRP A 17 -17.91 1.52 -9.65
CA TRP A 17 -17.77 0.57 -10.75
C TRP A 17 -16.51 -0.28 -10.65
N SER A 18 -15.81 -0.28 -9.50
CA SER A 18 -14.65 -1.13 -9.30
C SER A 18 -14.93 -2.32 -8.38
N GLY A 19 -14.59 -3.52 -8.84
CA GLY A 19 -14.69 -4.77 -8.09
C GLY A 19 -13.87 -5.88 -8.75
N THR A 20 -13.71 -7.01 -8.06
CA THR A 20 -13.28 -8.26 -8.71
C THR A 20 -14.39 -8.79 -9.62
N PHE A 21 -14.12 -9.79 -10.47
CA PHE A 21 -15.17 -10.32 -11.34
C PHE A 21 -16.30 -10.94 -10.53
N ASP A 22 -15.98 -11.65 -9.45
CA ASP A 22 -16.96 -12.16 -8.49
C ASP A 22 -17.79 -11.05 -7.82
N GLU A 23 -17.15 -9.97 -7.35
CA GLU A 23 -17.87 -8.82 -6.76
C GLU A 23 -18.79 -8.13 -7.78
N LEU A 24 -18.34 -7.98 -9.02
CA LEU A 24 -19.11 -7.41 -10.11
C LEU A 24 -20.27 -8.32 -10.52
N GLY A 25 -20.06 -9.64 -10.58
CA GLY A 25 -21.11 -10.62 -10.83
C GLY A 25 -22.20 -10.59 -9.75
N ARG A 26 -21.82 -10.53 -8.47
CA ARG A 26 -22.78 -10.34 -7.37
C ARG A 26 -23.52 -9.01 -7.46
N LYS A 27 -22.84 -7.94 -7.88
CA LYS A 27 -23.46 -6.63 -8.10
C LYS A 27 -24.49 -6.69 -9.23
N LYS A 28 -24.15 -7.32 -10.36
CA LYS A 28 -25.08 -7.59 -11.47
C LYS A 28 -26.32 -8.33 -10.98
N ALA A 29 -26.16 -9.48 -10.33
CA ALA A 29 -27.28 -10.26 -9.80
C ALA A 29 -28.14 -9.50 -8.78
N LYS A 30 -27.56 -8.54 -8.04
CA LYS A 30 -28.33 -7.65 -7.16
C LYS A 30 -29.15 -6.63 -7.95
N LEU A 31 -28.60 -6.04 -9.02
CA LEU A 31 -29.28 -5.09 -9.89
C LEU A 31 -30.44 -5.76 -10.62
N GLU A 32 -30.23 -6.95 -11.19
CA GLU A 32 -31.26 -7.74 -11.87
C GLU A 32 -32.40 -8.13 -10.93
N ARG A 33 -32.09 -8.56 -9.70
CA ARG A 33 -33.12 -8.83 -8.69
C ARG A 33 -33.91 -7.58 -8.29
N ALA A 34 -33.26 -6.43 -8.20
CA ALA A 34 -33.95 -5.17 -7.91
C ALA A 34 -34.86 -4.75 -9.07
N SER A 35 -34.42 -4.92 -10.31
CA SER A 35 -35.24 -4.71 -11.51
C SER A 35 -36.46 -5.63 -11.54
N LYS A 36 -36.27 -6.94 -11.29
CA LYS A 36 -37.35 -7.93 -11.23
C LYS A 36 -38.40 -7.58 -10.17
N ARG A 37 -37.98 -7.13 -8.98
CA ARG A 37 -38.91 -6.71 -7.90
C ARG A 37 -39.82 -5.56 -8.30
N ILE A 38 -39.36 -4.65 -9.15
CA ILE A 38 -40.20 -3.54 -9.65
C ILE A 38 -41.33 -4.12 -10.51
N ILE A 39 -41.02 -5.06 -11.41
CA ILE A 39 -42.00 -5.75 -12.26
C ILE A 39 -42.99 -6.54 -11.39
N GLU A 40 -42.49 -7.34 -10.44
CA GLU A 40 -43.33 -8.14 -9.55
C GLU A 40 -44.29 -7.27 -8.72
N ARG A 41 -43.83 -6.09 -8.27
CA ARG A 41 -44.69 -5.13 -7.57
C ARG A 41 -45.78 -4.56 -8.48
N HIS A 42 -45.47 -4.25 -9.74
CA HIS A 42 -46.47 -3.80 -10.72
C HIS A 42 -47.52 -4.87 -10.97
N GLN A 43 -47.11 -6.14 -11.09
CA GLN A 43 -48.02 -7.27 -11.29
C GLN A 43 -48.92 -7.57 -10.08
N ALA A 44 -48.49 -7.20 -8.87
CA ALA A 44 -49.21 -7.48 -7.63
C ALA A 44 -50.15 -6.34 -7.17
N GLN A 45 -50.09 -5.16 -7.81
CA GLN A 45 -50.86 -3.98 -7.41
C GLN A 45 -51.59 -3.36 -8.62
N ASP A 46 -52.85 -3.75 -8.82
CA ASP A 46 -53.73 -3.21 -9.88
C ASP A 46 -54.16 -1.74 -9.66
N GLY A 47 -53.58 -1.03 -8.69
CA GLY A 47 -54.02 0.31 -8.27
C GLY A 47 -52.91 1.35 -8.10
N LEU A 48 -51.72 1.13 -8.67
CA LEU A 48 -50.66 2.14 -8.66
C LEU A 48 -51.02 3.32 -9.58
N SER A 49 -50.76 4.55 -9.13
CA SER A 49 -50.93 5.73 -9.98
C SER A 49 -49.97 5.70 -11.18
N GLU A 50 -50.39 6.26 -12.32
CA GLU A 50 -49.59 6.31 -13.55
C GLU A 50 -48.21 6.99 -13.34
N GLU A 51 -48.14 7.96 -12.44
CA GLU A 51 -46.88 8.63 -12.07
C GLU A 51 -45.89 7.67 -11.40
N LEU A 52 -46.37 6.83 -10.47
CA LEU A 52 -45.53 5.85 -9.77
C LEU A 52 -45.04 4.76 -10.73
N VAL A 53 -45.91 4.31 -11.63
CA VAL A 53 -45.54 3.34 -12.68
C VAL A 53 -44.45 3.93 -13.58
N THR A 54 -44.59 5.18 -14.00
CA THR A 54 -43.60 5.86 -14.85
C THR A 54 -42.24 6.03 -14.14
N GLN A 55 -42.25 6.40 -12.86
CA GLN A 55 -41.02 6.53 -12.07
C GLN A 55 -40.31 5.17 -11.91
N ASP A 56 -41.09 4.12 -11.66
CA ASP A 56 -40.60 2.76 -11.50
C ASP A 56 -39.99 2.20 -12.79
N LEU A 57 -40.64 2.42 -13.93
CA LEU A 57 -40.10 2.02 -15.23
C LEU A 57 -38.76 2.72 -15.52
N LYS A 58 -38.65 4.02 -15.20
CA LYS A 58 -37.38 4.75 -15.29
C LYS A 58 -36.31 4.18 -14.34
N GLN A 59 -36.69 3.75 -13.14
CA GLN A 59 -35.78 3.13 -12.19
C GLN A 59 -35.32 1.75 -12.68
N LYS A 60 -36.24 0.92 -13.17
CA LYS A 60 -35.97 -0.38 -13.78
C LYS A 60 -34.97 -0.24 -14.92
N GLU A 61 -35.22 0.66 -15.87
CA GLU A 61 -34.35 0.90 -17.02
C GLU A 61 -32.93 1.30 -16.59
N LYS A 62 -32.79 2.13 -15.54
CA LYS A 62 -31.48 2.48 -14.97
C LYS A 62 -30.76 1.28 -14.36
N LEU A 63 -31.49 0.39 -13.68
CA LEU A 63 -30.94 -0.83 -13.08
C LEU A 63 -30.49 -1.81 -14.17
N ASP A 64 -31.30 -2.00 -15.21
CA ASP A 64 -30.98 -2.89 -16.34
C ASP A 64 -29.76 -2.39 -17.10
N LYS A 65 -29.73 -1.10 -17.49
CA LYS A 65 -28.54 -0.49 -18.13
C LYS A 65 -27.28 -0.64 -17.29
N SER A 66 -27.42 -0.58 -15.96
CA SER A 66 -26.31 -0.79 -15.02
C SER A 66 -25.84 -2.24 -15.00
N ALA A 67 -26.76 -3.21 -15.07
CA ALA A 67 -26.46 -4.63 -15.14
C ALA A 67 -25.83 -5.01 -16.49
N ASP A 68 -26.36 -4.49 -17.60
CA ASP A 68 -25.85 -4.71 -18.95
C ASP A 68 -24.42 -4.22 -19.10
N LYS A 69 -24.12 -3.04 -18.52
CA LYS A 69 -22.77 -2.50 -18.48
C LYS A 69 -21.78 -3.43 -17.77
N ILE A 70 -22.21 -4.09 -16.68
CA ILE A 70 -21.38 -5.09 -15.99
C ILE A 70 -21.23 -6.34 -16.85
N THR A 71 -22.31 -6.80 -17.48
CA THR A 71 -22.30 -7.97 -18.37
C THR A 71 -21.33 -7.79 -19.53
N ALA A 72 -21.40 -6.66 -20.24
CA ALA A 72 -20.51 -6.35 -21.35
C ALA A 72 -19.05 -6.31 -20.89
N PHE A 73 -18.77 -5.75 -19.72
CA PHE A 73 -17.41 -5.73 -19.17
C PHE A 73 -16.88 -7.13 -18.84
N LEU A 74 -17.67 -7.95 -18.15
CA LEU A 74 -17.28 -9.31 -17.77
C LEU A 74 -17.11 -10.24 -19.00
N ALA A 75 -17.79 -9.95 -20.10
CA ALA A 75 -17.66 -10.72 -21.35
C ALA A 75 -16.44 -10.32 -22.18
N THR A 76 -15.93 -9.09 -22.04
CA THR A 76 -14.89 -8.52 -22.91
C THR A 76 -13.51 -8.42 -22.25
N HIS A 77 -13.43 -8.53 -20.93
CA HIS A 77 -12.20 -8.34 -20.18
C HIS A 77 -11.83 -9.60 -19.41
N GLU A 78 -10.55 -9.77 -19.14
CA GLU A 78 -10.02 -10.82 -18.28
C GLU A 78 -9.84 -10.32 -16.84
N GLU A 79 -9.89 -11.25 -15.88
CA GLU A 79 -9.70 -10.92 -14.48
C GLU A 79 -8.22 -10.59 -14.20
N LYS A 80 -7.98 -9.37 -13.71
CA LYS A 80 -6.64 -8.94 -13.33
C LYS A 80 -6.17 -9.73 -12.11
N THR A 81 -4.96 -10.28 -12.18
CA THR A 81 -4.30 -10.95 -11.06
C THR A 81 -3.21 -10.06 -10.47
N GLY A 82 -3.17 -9.98 -9.14
CA GLY A 82 -2.10 -9.29 -8.44
C GLY A 82 -0.83 -10.15 -8.36
N SER A 83 0.26 -9.57 -7.84
CA SER A 83 1.56 -10.26 -7.68
C SER A 83 1.54 -11.54 -6.83
N LYS A 84 0.47 -11.78 -6.07
CA LYS A 84 0.26 -13.00 -5.28
C LYS A 84 -0.69 -14.00 -5.95
N GLY A 85 -0.97 -13.85 -7.25
CA GLY A 85 -1.88 -14.69 -8.01
C GLY A 85 -3.35 -14.56 -7.60
N LYS A 86 -3.70 -13.56 -6.77
CA LYS A 86 -5.09 -13.33 -6.35
C LYS A 86 -5.76 -12.32 -7.26
N PRO A 87 -7.06 -12.48 -7.54
CA PRO A 87 -7.85 -11.47 -8.23
C PRO A 87 -7.73 -10.09 -7.59
N VAL A 88 -7.49 -9.08 -8.41
CA VAL A 88 -7.51 -7.66 -8.02
C VAL A 88 -8.69 -6.95 -8.66
N LYS A 89 -9.10 -5.84 -8.06
CA LYS A 89 -10.28 -5.10 -8.52
C LYS A 89 -9.97 -4.37 -9.82
N SER A 90 -10.84 -4.51 -10.80
CA SER A 90 -10.84 -3.74 -12.05
C SER A 90 -12.00 -2.75 -12.03
N ASN A 91 -11.88 -1.62 -12.73
CA ASN A 91 -12.96 -0.67 -12.90
C ASN A 91 -13.59 -0.80 -14.29
N ILE A 92 -14.92 -0.83 -14.36
CA ILE A 92 -15.63 -1.04 -15.62
C ILE A 92 -15.40 0.08 -16.64
N THR A 93 -15.23 1.32 -16.19
CA THR A 93 -15.04 2.48 -17.09
C THR A 93 -13.59 2.80 -17.40
N ASP A 94 -12.66 2.42 -16.52
CA ASP A 94 -11.23 2.66 -16.69
C ASP A 94 -10.47 1.49 -16.06
N PRO A 95 -10.35 0.35 -16.78
CA PRO A 95 -9.86 -0.91 -16.22
C PRO A 95 -8.45 -0.81 -15.65
N ASP A 96 -7.66 0.15 -16.15
CA ASP A 96 -6.28 0.40 -15.72
C ASP A 96 -6.19 1.20 -14.43
N SER A 97 -7.25 1.86 -13.98
CA SER A 97 -7.22 2.57 -12.69
C SER A 97 -7.39 1.62 -11.49
N ALA A 98 -6.89 2.02 -10.32
CA ALA A 98 -7.02 1.24 -9.08
C ALA A 98 -7.74 2.00 -7.96
N LYS A 99 -8.32 1.24 -7.02
CA LYS A 99 -8.81 1.77 -5.74
C LYS A 99 -7.63 2.03 -4.81
N MET A 100 -7.36 3.31 -4.54
CA MET A 100 -6.23 3.74 -3.72
C MET A 100 -6.71 4.39 -2.42
N THR A 101 -6.08 4.03 -1.31
CA THR A 101 -6.36 4.65 -0.01
C THR A 101 -5.47 5.87 0.19
N THR A 102 -6.09 6.99 0.52
CA THR A 102 -5.43 8.26 0.86
C THR A 102 -5.82 8.68 2.28
N SER A 103 -5.17 9.72 2.82
CA SER A 103 -5.54 10.30 4.12
C SER A 103 -6.97 10.85 4.15
N LYS A 104 -7.51 11.26 2.99
CA LYS A 104 -8.87 11.80 2.82
C LYS A 104 -9.91 10.73 2.42
N GLY A 105 -9.53 9.46 2.44
CA GLY A 105 -10.39 8.33 2.09
C GLY A 105 -9.97 7.59 0.81
N THR A 106 -10.80 6.65 0.37
CA THR A 106 -10.53 5.82 -0.82
C THR A 106 -11.01 6.49 -2.09
N ILE A 107 -10.11 6.57 -3.08
CA ILE A 107 -10.35 7.10 -4.42
C ILE A 107 -10.17 6.01 -5.48
N GLN A 108 -10.75 6.20 -6.66
CA GLN A 108 -10.35 5.50 -7.87
C GLN A 108 -9.34 6.39 -8.60
N GLY A 109 -8.20 5.85 -9.01
CA GLY A 109 -7.12 6.69 -9.48
C GLY A 109 -5.87 5.98 -9.97
N TYR A 110 -4.84 6.79 -10.18
CA TYR A 110 -3.48 6.39 -10.52
C TYR A 110 -2.50 7.03 -9.54
N ASN A 111 -1.35 6.40 -9.37
CA ASN A 111 -0.24 6.95 -8.63
C ASN A 111 0.77 7.56 -9.60
N GLY A 112 0.88 8.87 -9.61
CA GLY A 112 1.90 9.60 -10.37
C GLY A 112 3.24 9.51 -9.65
N ILE A 113 4.12 8.65 -10.14
CA ILE A 113 5.49 8.51 -9.64
C ILE A 113 6.37 9.54 -10.35
N ALA A 114 7.25 10.19 -9.59
CA ALA A 114 8.29 11.05 -10.13
C ALA A 114 9.61 10.84 -9.39
N ILE A 115 10.72 10.98 -10.12
CA ILE A 115 12.07 11.07 -9.57
C ILE A 115 12.62 12.46 -9.89
N ASN A 116 13.03 13.21 -8.88
CA ASN A 116 13.57 14.55 -9.05
C ASN A 116 14.89 14.75 -8.29
N ASP A 117 15.64 15.79 -8.67
CA ASP A 117 16.82 16.23 -7.92
C ASP A 117 16.46 17.11 -6.71
N ASP A 118 17.38 17.18 -5.73
CA ASP A 118 17.20 17.98 -4.53
C ASP A 118 17.58 19.46 -4.68
N LYS A 119 18.38 19.81 -5.69
CA LYS A 119 18.99 21.15 -5.82
C LYS A 119 18.09 22.10 -6.59
N HIS A 120 17.55 21.65 -7.71
CA HIS A 120 16.76 22.43 -8.66
C HIS A 120 15.32 21.93 -8.74
N GLN A 121 15.01 20.78 -8.12
CA GLN A 121 13.72 20.12 -8.16
C GLN A 121 13.31 19.73 -9.58
N ILE A 122 14.28 19.49 -10.47
CA ILE A 122 14.02 19.02 -11.84
C ILE A 122 13.63 17.55 -11.81
N ILE A 123 12.50 17.24 -12.45
CA ILE A 123 11.99 15.88 -12.61
C ILE A 123 12.77 15.21 -13.75
N LEU A 124 13.44 14.10 -13.46
CA LEU A 124 14.21 13.34 -14.44
C LEU A 124 13.39 12.18 -15.01
N GLN A 125 12.58 11.56 -14.17
CA GLN A 125 11.71 10.44 -14.56
C GLN A 125 10.31 10.66 -14.00
N ALA A 126 9.29 10.34 -14.80
CA ALA A 126 7.89 10.42 -14.39
C ALA A 126 7.06 9.32 -15.05
N GLN A 127 6.22 8.64 -14.26
CA GLN A 127 5.28 7.63 -14.77
C GLN A 127 4.03 7.52 -13.89
N ALA A 128 2.85 7.43 -14.50
CA ALA A 128 1.62 7.14 -13.78
C ALA A 128 1.37 5.63 -13.71
N TRP A 129 0.91 5.12 -12.57
CA TRP A 129 0.65 3.70 -12.38
C TRP A 129 -0.74 3.44 -11.80
N GLY A 130 -1.46 2.56 -12.48
CA GLY A 130 -2.77 2.06 -12.10
C GLY A 130 -2.79 0.99 -11.03
N SER A 131 -1.84 1.00 -10.08
CA SER A 131 -1.67 -0.06 -9.08
C SER A 131 -1.50 0.50 -7.68
N VAL A 132 -1.97 -0.25 -6.69
CA VAL A 132 -1.91 0.11 -5.26
C VAL A 132 -0.49 -0.06 -4.69
N GLY A 133 0.32 -0.95 -5.28
CA GLY A 133 1.65 -1.27 -4.76
C GLY A 133 2.74 -0.38 -5.36
N GLU A 134 3.20 0.61 -4.58
CA GLU A 134 4.37 1.45 -4.93
C GLU A 134 5.66 0.63 -5.05
N GLN A 135 5.78 -0.47 -4.29
CA GLN A 135 6.97 -1.33 -4.33
C GLN A 135 7.34 -1.79 -5.75
N GLN A 136 6.35 -2.09 -6.60
CA GLN A 136 6.59 -2.63 -7.95
C GLN A 136 7.09 -1.59 -8.95
N THR A 137 6.95 -0.30 -8.63
CA THR A 137 7.26 0.78 -9.56
C THR A 137 8.69 1.32 -9.39
N LEU A 138 9.36 1.03 -8.28
CA LEU A 138 10.70 1.53 -7.99
C LEU A 138 11.73 1.05 -9.03
N GLN A 139 11.85 -0.27 -9.21
CA GLN A 139 12.85 -0.84 -10.10
C GLN A 139 12.71 -0.33 -11.54
N PRO A 140 11.51 -0.37 -12.18
CA PRO A 140 11.33 0.21 -13.51
C PRO A 140 11.69 1.69 -13.61
N ALA A 141 11.34 2.49 -12.60
CA ALA A 141 11.63 3.93 -12.59
C ALA A 141 13.13 4.21 -12.47
N VAL A 142 13.85 3.46 -11.63
CA VAL A 142 15.31 3.59 -11.45
C VAL A 142 16.07 3.11 -12.69
N GLU A 143 15.64 2.02 -13.33
CA GLU A 143 16.24 1.56 -14.59
C GLU A 143 16.06 2.57 -15.73
N GLN A 144 14.90 3.23 -15.80
CA GLN A 144 14.68 4.33 -16.75
C GLN A 144 15.57 5.53 -16.44
N LEU A 145 15.68 5.92 -15.17
CA LEU A 145 16.56 7.00 -14.72
C LEU A 145 18.01 6.71 -15.13
N LYS A 146 18.52 5.51 -14.86
CA LYS A 146 19.88 5.11 -15.25
C LYS A 146 20.12 5.27 -16.74
N ARG A 147 19.21 4.75 -17.57
CA ARG A 147 19.28 4.90 -19.04
C ARG A 147 19.28 6.37 -19.48
N GLN A 148 18.52 7.23 -18.81
CA GLN A 148 18.53 8.67 -19.10
C GLN A 148 19.86 9.32 -18.69
N LEU A 149 20.41 8.98 -17.52
CA LEU A 149 21.69 9.50 -17.06
C LEU A 149 22.86 9.06 -17.96
N GLU A 150 22.85 7.81 -18.42
CA GLU A 150 23.83 7.27 -19.38
C GLU A 150 23.80 8.03 -20.72
N LYS A 151 22.60 8.34 -21.23
CA LYS A 151 22.44 9.14 -22.45
C LYS A 151 22.93 10.58 -22.31
N LEU A 152 22.79 11.17 -21.13
CA LEU A 152 23.17 12.56 -20.88
C LEU A 152 24.67 12.75 -20.59
N ASN A 153 25.36 11.70 -20.13
CA ASN A 153 26.71 11.82 -19.59
C ASN A 153 27.58 10.59 -19.90
N SER A 154 28.00 10.42 -21.15
CA SER A 154 28.93 9.34 -21.53
C SER A 154 30.33 9.48 -20.89
N ASP A 155 30.79 10.71 -20.59
CA ASP A 155 32.18 10.96 -20.15
C ASP A 155 32.36 11.59 -18.74
N LYS A 156 31.29 11.98 -18.04
CA LYS A 156 31.37 12.84 -16.83
C LYS A 156 30.94 12.22 -15.50
N PHE A 157 30.51 10.95 -15.46
CA PHE A 157 30.26 10.24 -14.19
C PHE A 157 31.51 9.61 -13.55
N SER A 158 32.70 10.00 -14.02
CA SER A 158 34.01 9.63 -13.49
C SER A 158 34.29 10.11 -12.06
N ASN A 159 33.42 10.95 -11.49
CA ASN A 159 33.49 11.31 -10.08
C ASN A 159 32.89 10.18 -9.22
N LYS A 160 33.81 9.41 -8.60
CA LYS A 160 33.62 8.22 -7.75
C LYS A 160 32.64 8.33 -6.57
N GLN A 161 31.87 9.41 -6.43
CA GLN A 161 30.96 9.58 -5.30
C GLN A 161 29.55 9.07 -5.66
N ALA A 162 29.12 8.01 -4.96
CA ALA A 162 27.80 7.42 -5.15
C ALA A 162 26.69 8.49 -4.98
N ILE A 163 25.84 8.63 -5.99
CA ILE A 163 24.74 9.59 -5.98
C ILE A 163 23.74 9.16 -4.91
N LYS A 164 23.38 10.07 -4.02
CA LYS A 164 22.40 9.79 -2.96
C LYS A 164 20.99 9.64 -3.54
N PHE A 165 20.25 8.63 -3.10
CA PHE A 165 18.88 8.35 -3.55
C PHE A 165 17.96 8.10 -2.36
N THR A 166 16.76 8.69 -2.34
CA THR A 166 15.82 8.57 -1.22
C THR A 166 14.44 8.12 -1.71
N ALA A 167 13.76 7.26 -0.94
CA ALA A 167 12.42 6.78 -1.27
C ALA A 167 11.53 6.68 -0.03
N ASP A 168 10.22 6.80 -0.22
CA ASP A 168 9.20 6.66 0.82
C ASP A 168 9.13 5.23 1.40
N SER A 169 8.34 5.04 2.47
CA SER A 169 8.15 3.71 3.07
C SER A 169 7.28 2.78 2.24
N GLY A 170 6.46 3.32 1.33
CA GLY A 170 5.73 2.56 0.32
C GLY A 170 6.63 1.79 -0.65
N PHE A 171 7.85 2.24 -0.89
CA PHE A 171 8.85 1.53 -1.68
C PHE A 171 9.68 0.50 -0.92
N ASN A 172 9.52 0.37 0.40
CA ASN A 172 10.33 -0.54 1.21
C ASN A 172 9.93 -2.01 0.97
N SER A 173 10.83 -2.78 0.36
CA SER A 173 10.73 -4.24 0.24
C SER A 173 12.14 -4.83 0.18
N GLU A 174 12.28 -6.11 0.55
CA GLU A 174 13.58 -6.80 0.48
C GLU A 174 14.13 -6.78 -0.95
N ALA A 175 13.29 -7.11 -1.95
CA ALA A 175 13.66 -7.09 -3.36
C ALA A 175 14.11 -5.70 -3.84
N ASN A 176 13.42 -4.63 -3.44
CA ASN A 176 13.80 -3.27 -3.80
C ASN A 176 15.12 -2.85 -3.16
N LEU A 177 15.36 -3.23 -1.90
CA LEU A 177 16.59 -2.90 -1.21
C LEU A 177 17.79 -3.68 -1.76
N GLU A 178 17.60 -4.94 -2.12
CA GLU A 178 18.58 -5.74 -2.85
C GLU A 178 18.93 -5.12 -4.20
N PHE A 179 17.91 -4.79 -5.01
CA PHE A 179 18.09 -4.09 -6.28
C PHE A 179 18.84 -2.76 -6.11
N MET A 180 18.45 -1.94 -5.12
CA MET A 180 19.11 -0.66 -4.88
C MET A 180 20.54 -0.81 -4.35
N ALA A 181 20.86 -1.88 -3.61
CA ALA A 181 22.23 -2.15 -3.19
C ALA A 181 23.16 -2.43 -4.39
N GLN A 182 22.64 -3.04 -5.45
CA GLN A 182 23.38 -3.31 -6.70
C GLN A 182 23.30 -2.14 -7.70
N SER A 183 22.47 -1.14 -7.42
CA SER A 183 22.22 -0.05 -8.36
C SER A 183 23.37 0.96 -8.48
N GLY A 184 24.30 1.03 -7.53
CA GLY A 184 25.35 2.05 -7.46
C GLY A 184 24.91 3.37 -6.80
N PHE A 185 23.64 3.51 -6.43
CA PHE A 185 23.14 4.66 -5.67
C PHE A 185 23.35 4.50 -4.15
N ASP A 186 23.78 5.57 -3.49
CA ASP A 186 23.80 5.66 -2.02
C ASP A 186 22.36 5.85 -1.49
N THR A 187 21.68 4.74 -1.24
CA THR A 187 20.23 4.71 -1.08
C THR A 187 19.76 4.81 0.38
N TYR A 188 18.63 5.50 0.62
CA TYR A 188 17.94 5.64 1.91
C TYR A 188 16.43 5.44 1.73
N ILE A 189 15.90 4.28 2.13
CA ILE A 189 14.46 3.94 2.05
C ILE A 189 13.96 3.64 3.46
N ALA A 190 13.01 4.43 3.95
CA ALA A 190 12.44 4.22 5.29
C ALA A 190 11.53 2.98 5.31
N ASP A 191 11.35 2.36 6.47
CA ASP A 191 10.26 1.41 6.69
C ASP A 191 9.11 2.07 7.47
N ASN A 192 7.99 1.36 7.62
CA ASN A 192 6.80 1.88 8.31
C ASN A 192 7.01 2.17 9.81
N GLN A 193 8.09 1.68 10.42
CA GLN A 193 8.44 1.87 11.82
C GLN A 193 9.56 2.91 12.02
N PHE A 194 10.15 3.44 10.95
CA PHE A 194 11.25 4.43 11.01
C PHE A 194 10.94 5.61 11.92
N ARG A 195 9.72 6.16 11.82
CA ARG A 195 9.27 7.24 12.71
C ARG A 195 9.30 6.82 14.18
N LYS A 196 8.82 5.62 14.52
CA LYS A 196 8.80 5.13 15.91
C LYS A 196 10.19 4.93 16.50
N ARG A 197 11.17 4.60 15.67
CA ARG A 197 12.57 4.43 16.10
C ARG A 197 13.30 5.74 16.32
N ASN A 198 12.65 6.90 16.14
CA ASN A 198 13.26 8.18 16.44
C ASN A 198 13.56 8.29 17.95
N PRO A 199 14.82 8.55 18.34
CA PRO A 199 15.19 8.74 19.75
C PRO A 199 14.31 9.78 20.46
N LEU A 200 13.88 10.83 19.75
CA LEU A 200 13.00 11.88 20.30
C LEU A 200 11.65 11.37 20.83
N PHE A 201 11.18 10.21 20.37
CA PHE A 201 9.91 9.64 20.85
C PHE A 201 10.08 8.64 21.99
N LYS A 202 11.31 8.19 22.31
CA LYS A 202 11.52 7.21 23.38
C LYS A 202 11.18 7.77 24.76
N GLU A 203 11.38 9.07 24.96
CA GLU A 203 11.16 9.76 26.23
C GLU A 203 9.90 10.64 26.21
N SER A 204 9.11 10.58 25.12
CA SER A 204 7.98 11.48 24.93
C SER A 204 6.68 10.89 25.49
N GLU A 205 6.30 11.33 26.70
CA GLU A 205 5.01 10.98 27.31
C GLU A 205 3.81 11.38 26.45
N THR A 206 3.89 12.54 25.78
CA THR A 206 2.83 13.02 24.88
C THR A 206 2.63 12.11 23.67
N TYR A 207 3.72 11.55 23.13
CA TYR A 207 3.66 10.61 22.02
C TYR A 207 2.98 9.30 22.41
N GLU A 208 3.37 8.72 23.55
CA GLU A 208 2.81 7.46 24.05
C GLU A 208 1.32 7.60 24.38
N THR A 209 0.95 8.66 25.09
CA THR A 209 -0.44 8.95 25.45
C THR A 209 -1.33 9.15 24.22
N GLU A 210 -0.87 9.89 23.21
CA GLU A 210 -1.62 10.08 21.95
C GLU A 210 -1.71 8.79 21.11
N GLN A 211 -0.66 7.97 21.09
CA GLN A 211 -0.75 6.64 20.47
C GLN A 211 -1.79 5.77 21.16
N GLU A 212 -1.80 5.78 22.49
CA GLU A 212 -2.72 4.97 23.27
C GLU A 212 -4.17 5.43 23.11
N LYS A 213 -4.43 6.74 23.12
CA LYS A 213 -5.75 7.31 22.77
C LYS A 213 -6.23 6.86 21.40
N ARG A 214 -5.37 6.94 20.37
CA ARG A 214 -5.71 6.50 19.00
C ARG A 214 -5.96 5.00 18.94
N ARG A 215 -5.18 4.20 19.69
CA ARG A 215 -5.34 2.74 19.80
C ARG A 215 -6.67 2.40 20.46
N LEU A 216 -7.00 3.02 21.60
CA LEU A 216 -8.26 2.84 22.32
C LEU A 216 -9.45 3.23 21.45
N LYS A 217 -9.39 4.35 20.73
CA LYS A 217 -10.43 4.76 19.77
C LYS A 217 -10.66 3.70 18.69
N ARG A 218 -9.59 3.16 18.10
CA ARG A 218 -9.68 2.12 17.04
C ARG A 218 -10.16 0.77 17.58
N SER A 219 -9.78 0.42 18.80
CA SER A 219 -10.11 -0.85 19.45
C SER A 219 -11.43 -0.82 20.21
N LYS A 220 -12.13 0.33 20.24
CA LYS A 220 -13.33 0.56 21.06
C LYS A 220 -13.08 0.27 22.54
N GLY A 221 -11.96 0.78 23.06
CA GLY A 221 -11.56 0.63 24.46
C GLY A 221 -10.97 -0.74 24.83
N LYS A 222 -10.85 -1.69 23.88
CA LYS A 222 -10.34 -3.03 24.19
C LYS A 222 -8.84 -3.01 24.51
N PRO A 223 -8.36 -3.82 25.48
CA PRO A 223 -6.95 -3.91 25.81
C PRO A 223 -6.11 -4.47 24.64
N ARG A 224 -4.79 -4.26 24.69
CA ARG A 224 -3.86 -4.88 23.73
C ARG A 224 -3.86 -6.39 23.93
N LEU A 225 -3.80 -7.13 22.82
CA LEU A 225 -3.59 -8.57 22.89
C LEU A 225 -2.11 -8.87 23.11
N PHE A 226 -1.82 -10.00 23.73
CA PHE A 226 -0.45 -10.50 23.83
C PHE A 226 0.16 -10.73 22.43
N THR A 227 1.40 -10.30 22.30
CA THR A 227 2.30 -10.43 21.16
C THR A 227 3.31 -11.55 21.43
N SER A 228 4.23 -11.83 20.51
CA SER A 228 5.33 -12.79 20.76
C SER A 228 6.21 -12.38 21.94
N ASP A 229 6.35 -11.07 22.16
CA ASP A 229 7.30 -10.52 23.14
C ASP A 229 6.80 -10.71 24.58
N ASP A 230 5.50 -10.98 24.76
CA ASP A 230 4.93 -11.29 26.08
C ASP A 230 5.12 -12.79 26.44
N PHE A 231 5.69 -13.62 25.55
CA PHE A 231 5.94 -15.05 25.76
C PHE A 231 7.40 -15.29 26.09
N HIS A 232 7.67 -16.18 27.05
CA HIS A 232 9.03 -16.52 27.43
C HIS A 232 9.53 -17.70 26.58
N TYR A 233 10.38 -17.40 25.61
CA TYR A 233 11.04 -18.40 24.78
C TYR A 233 12.48 -18.56 25.23
N ASP A 234 12.83 -19.77 25.68
CA ASP A 234 14.21 -20.16 25.94
C ASP A 234 14.74 -20.92 24.72
N GLU A 235 15.76 -20.33 24.09
CA GLU A 235 16.37 -20.85 22.88
C GLU A 235 17.28 -22.04 23.13
N ALA A 236 17.95 -22.09 24.29
CA ALA A 236 18.88 -23.17 24.63
C ALA A 236 18.12 -24.49 24.83
N THR A 237 16.99 -24.43 25.53
CA THR A 237 16.13 -25.60 25.77
C THR A 237 15.05 -25.78 24.69
N GLN A 238 14.91 -24.81 23.78
CA GLN A 238 13.80 -24.71 22.81
C GLN A 238 12.43 -24.89 23.45
N THR A 239 12.24 -24.34 24.64
CA THR A 239 10.97 -24.34 25.37
C THR A 239 10.31 -22.97 25.30
N CYS A 240 8.98 -22.95 25.37
CA CYS A 240 8.22 -21.71 25.37
C CYS A 240 7.14 -21.77 26.43
N ARG A 241 7.03 -20.71 27.22
CA ARG A 241 5.99 -20.51 28.23
C ARG A 241 5.12 -19.31 27.86
N CYS A 242 3.81 -19.47 28.06
CA CYS A 242 2.85 -18.41 27.79
C CYS A 242 2.77 -17.41 28.95
N PRO A 243 2.17 -16.22 28.76
CA PRO A 243 1.98 -15.23 29.84
C PRO A 243 1.20 -15.75 31.06
N ALA A 244 0.43 -16.83 30.91
CA ALA A 244 -0.29 -17.49 32.00
C ALA A 244 0.55 -18.54 32.74
N GLY A 245 1.84 -18.70 32.39
CA GLY A 245 2.76 -19.67 32.99
C GLY A 245 2.74 -21.07 32.38
N ASN A 246 1.73 -21.41 31.57
CA ASN A 246 1.62 -22.75 30.97
C ASN A 246 2.67 -22.98 29.87
N GLU A 247 3.18 -24.21 29.81
CA GLU A 247 4.09 -24.66 28.76
C GLU A 247 3.38 -24.81 27.41
N MET A 248 4.15 -24.60 26.34
CA MET A 248 3.67 -24.72 24.97
C MET A 248 4.48 -25.80 24.26
N TRP A 249 3.82 -26.67 23.52
CA TRP A 249 4.54 -27.67 22.74
C TRP A 249 5.12 -27.05 21.47
N ARG A 250 6.28 -27.57 21.08
CA ARG A 250 6.95 -27.20 19.84
C ARG A 250 6.21 -27.85 18.67
N SER A 251 5.49 -27.02 17.92
CA SER A 251 4.67 -27.45 16.78
C SER A 251 5.45 -27.56 15.47
N GLY A 252 6.64 -26.96 15.39
CA GLY A 252 7.51 -27.03 14.22
C GLY A 252 8.86 -26.36 14.44
N ILE A 253 9.89 -26.90 13.81
CA ILE A 253 11.28 -26.42 13.82
C ILE A 253 11.66 -26.04 12.39
N ASN A 254 12.48 -25.01 12.22
CA ASN A 254 12.99 -24.52 10.93
C ASN A 254 11.88 -24.28 9.90
N VAL A 255 10.73 -23.78 10.36
CA VAL A 255 9.61 -23.45 9.48
C VAL A 255 10.04 -22.27 8.62
N LYS A 256 10.27 -22.52 7.33
CA LYS A 256 10.68 -21.49 6.36
C LYS A 256 9.51 -20.56 6.05
N SER A 257 9.71 -19.27 6.28
CA SER A 257 8.78 -18.21 5.91
C SER A 257 9.56 -16.97 5.49
N TYR A 258 9.33 -16.47 4.27
CA TYR A 258 9.98 -15.27 3.73
C TYR A 258 11.51 -15.28 3.89
N ASN A 259 12.17 -16.38 3.49
CA ASN A 259 13.62 -16.59 3.56
C ASN A 259 14.23 -16.56 4.98
N GLN A 260 13.38 -16.74 6.01
CA GLN A 260 13.77 -16.86 7.41
C GLN A 260 13.21 -18.15 8.00
N GLU A 261 13.91 -18.70 8.97
CA GLU A 261 13.53 -19.90 9.69
C GLU A 261 13.03 -19.57 11.08
N TYR A 262 11.94 -20.22 11.44
CA TYR A 262 11.24 -19.99 12.70
C TYR A 262 11.01 -21.29 13.46
N THR A 263 11.07 -21.20 14.77
CA THR A 263 10.55 -22.22 15.69
C THR A 263 9.16 -21.80 16.11
N ARG A 264 8.19 -22.69 15.94
CA ARG A 264 6.77 -22.42 16.21
C ARG A 264 6.29 -23.21 17.41
N PHE A 265 5.64 -22.53 18.34
CA PHE A 265 5.00 -23.13 19.50
C PHE A 265 3.49 -23.01 19.42
N CYS A 266 2.81 -24.01 20.00
CA CYS A 266 1.37 -24.00 20.16
C CYS A 266 1.03 -24.34 21.61
N GLY A 267 0.13 -23.56 22.19
CA GLY A 267 -0.39 -23.81 23.54
C GLY A 267 -1.40 -24.94 23.54
N TYR A 268 -1.49 -25.64 24.67
CA TYR A 268 -2.45 -26.73 24.82
C TYR A 268 -3.89 -26.27 24.83
N LEU A 269 -4.72 -26.97 24.06
CA LEU A 269 -6.13 -26.62 23.88
C LEU A 269 -6.88 -26.71 25.22
N LYS A 270 -6.59 -27.74 26.02
CA LYS A 270 -7.14 -27.90 27.38
C LYS A 270 -6.85 -26.66 28.25
N ASP A 271 -5.60 -26.22 28.27
CA ASP A 271 -5.15 -25.11 29.10
C ASP A 271 -5.67 -23.77 28.56
N CYS A 272 -5.69 -23.60 27.23
CA CYS A 272 -6.18 -22.39 26.58
C CYS A 272 -7.69 -22.20 26.72
N LYS A 273 -8.48 -23.27 26.83
CA LYS A 273 -9.95 -23.19 26.98
C LYS A 273 -10.38 -22.67 28.34
N VAL A 274 -9.64 -23.03 29.39
CA VAL A 274 -9.93 -22.63 30.79
C VAL A 274 -9.06 -21.46 31.27
N CYS A 275 -8.20 -20.91 30.40
CA CYS A 275 -7.24 -19.88 30.78
C CYS A 275 -7.94 -18.55 31.15
N PRO A 276 -7.67 -17.97 32.33
CA PRO A 276 -8.24 -16.68 32.73
C PRO A 276 -7.78 -15.53 31.82
N LEU A 277 -6.60 -15.66 31.21
CA LEU A 277 -6.05 -14.66 30.28
C LEU A 277 -6.50 -14.87 28.82
N GLN A 278 -7.49 -15.73 28.56
CA GLN A 278 -7.90 -16.08 27.19
C GLN A 278 -8.30 -14.86 26.35
N GLN A 279 -9.08 -13.92 26.92
CA GLN A 279 -9.56 -12.73 26.20
C GLN A 279 -8.42 -11.73 25.87
N GLN A 280 -7.37 -11.70 26.69
CA GLN A 280 -6.16 -10.90 26.44
C GLN A 280 -5.18 -11.63 25.51
N CYS A 281 -5.26 -12.96 25.41
CA CYS A 281 -4.41 -13.78 24.55
C CYS A 281 -4.96 -13.93 23.13
N MET A 282 -6.27 -14.12 22.96
CA MET A 282 -6.91 -14.46 21.68
C MET A 282 -8.26 -13.75 21.49
N ARG A 283 -8.49 -13.22 20.28
CA ARG A 283 -9.75 -12.53 19.92
C ARG A 283 -10.99 -13.41 19.96
N LYS A 284 -10.81 -14.72 19.72
CA LYS A 284 -11.87 -15.72 19.70
C LYS A 284 -11.46 -16.86 20.62
N PRO A 285 -12.43 -17.55 21.26
CA PRO A 285 -12.16 -18.77 21.99
C PRO A 285 -11.45 -19.82 21.10
N PRO A 286 -10.50 -20.58 21.65
CA PRO A 286 -9.78 -21.59 20.89
C PRO A 286 -10.70 -22.77 20.55
N ILE A 287 -10.81 -23.10 19.26
CA ILE A 287 -11.69 -24.18 18.76
C ILE A 287 -10.89 -25.46 18.52
N LYS A 288 -9.97 -25.43 17.55
CA LYS A 288 -9.18 -26.60 17.12
C LYS A 288 -7.73 -26.55 17.62
N THR A 289 -7.16 -25.36 17.73
CA THR A 289 -5.78 -25.14 18.16
C THR A 289 -5.72 -24.04 19.22
N GLY A 290 -4.76 -24.15 20.13
CA GLY A 290 -4.47 -23.10 21.11
C GLY A 290 -3.72 -21.93 20.47
N ARG A 291 -3.19 -21.04 21.31
CA ARG A 291 -2.40 -19.89 20.87
C ARG A 291 -1.14 -20.35 20.14
N GLN A 292 -0.88 -19.80 18.96
CA GLN A 292 0.34 -20.05 18.20
C GLN A 292 1.26 -18.83 18.28
N VAL A 293 2.55 -19.08 18.49
CA VAL A 293 3.61 -18.07 18.48
C VAL A 293 4.81 -18.62 17.71
N GLN A 294 5.60 -17.72 17.14
CA GLN A 294 6.78 -18.07 16.35
C GLN A 294 7.95 -17.17 16.71
N PHE A 295 9.13 -17.76 16.83
CA PHE A 295 10.38 -17.08 17.15
C PHE A 295 11.38 -17.35 16.04
N LYS A 296 12.15 -16.33 15.64
CA LYS A 296 13.21 -16.49 14.62
C LYS A 296 14.36 -17.30 15.18
N ASN A 297 14.90 -18.20 14.39
CA ASN A 297 16.06 -19.03 14.76
C ASN A 297 17.38 -18.25 14.63
N ASP A 298 18.38 -18.60 15.44
CA ASP A 298 19.68 -17.94 15.47
C ASP A 298 20.41 -17.86 14.13
N GLU A 299 20.43 -18.92 13.31
CA GLU A 299 21.07 -18.86 11.97
C GLU A 299 20.41 -17.82 11.06
N SER A 300 19.08 -17.67 11.17
CA SER A 300 18.34 -16.65 10.44
C SER A 300 18.50 -15.25 11.03
N ARG A 301 18.80 -15.13 12.33
CA ARG A 301 19.17 -13.84 12.95
C ARG A 301 20.57 -13.39 12.54
N LYS A 302 21.49 -14.33 12.31
CA LYS A 302 22.86 -14.06 11.84
C LYS A 302 22.89 -13.57 10.39
N LYS A 303 21.95 -14.00 9.54
CA LYS A 303 21.79 -13.48 8.17
C LYS A 303 21.08 -12.13 8.18
N LEU A 304 21.86 -11.04 8.16
CA LEU A 304 21.32 -9.68 8.04
C LEU A 304 20.64 -9.47 6.68
N SER A 305 19.32 -9.26 6.72
CA SER A 305 18.52 -8.89 5.55
C SER A 305 18.90 -7.50 5.03
N TYR A 306 18.59 -7.20 3.77
CA TYR A 306 18.78 -5.85 3.22
C TYR A 306 17.91 -4.83 3.96
N ILE A 307 16.72 -5.23 4.42
CA ILE A 307 15.90 -4.42 5.33
C ILE A 307 16.66 -4.07 6.61
N ASP A 308 17.30 -5.04 7.27
CA ASP A 308 17.98 -4.79 8.54
C ASP A 308 19.24 -3.92 8.34
N LYS A 309 19.99 -4.13 7.26
CA LYS A 309 21.09 -3.25 6.86
C LYS A 309 20.60 -1.80 6.62
N MET A 310 19.47 -1.64 5.92
CA MET A 310 18.89 -0.32 5.66
C MET A 310 18.40 0.35 6.94
N LYS A 311 17.83 -0.38 7.90
CA LYS A 311 17.44 0.16 9.21
C LYS A 311 18.63 0.79 9.93
N VAL A 312 19.72 0.04 10.07
CA VAL A 312 20.95 0.53 10.72
C VAL A 312 21.47 1.80 10.01
N LYS A 313 21.52 1.76 8.67
CA LYS A 313 21.97 2.89 7.86
C LYS A 313 21.09 4.13 8.03
N ILE A 314 19.78 4.00 7.86
CA ILE A 314 18.85 5.14 7.88
C ILE A 314 18.64 5.71 9.28
N ASP A 315 18.78 4.89 10.34
CA ASP A 315 18.62 5.34 11.71
C ASP A 315 19.85 6.09 12.25
N SER A 316 21.00 5.99 11.59
CA SER A 316 22.18 6.80 11.91
C SER A 316 21.89 8.31 11.79
N PRO A 317 22.62 9.19 12.51
CA PRO A 317 22.43 10.64 12.39
C PRO A 317 22.56 11.16 10.95
N MET A 318 23.51 10.63 10.18
CA MET A 318 23.69 10.94 8.76
C MET A 318 22.54 10.41 7.90
N GLY A 319 22.11 9.17 8.13
CA GLY A 319 20.97 8.58 7.43
C GLY A 319 19.68 9.37 7.63
N ARG A 320 19.40 9.77 8.88
CA ARG A 320 18.26 10.62 9.22
C ARG A 320 18.33 11.98 8.53
N ARG A 321 19.50 12.60 8.50
CA ARG A 321 19.74 13.89 7.82
C ARG A 321 19.57 13.80 6.30
N HIS A 322 20.01 12.72 5.67
CA HIS A 322 19.81 12.51 4.23
C HIS A 322 18.34 12.23 3.90
N TYR A 323 17.70 11.37 4.67
CA TYR A 323 16.29 11.04 4.49
C TYR A 323 15.37 12.24 4.75
N SER A 324 15.68 13.11 5.71
CA SER A 324 14.84 14.28 6.02
C SER A 324 14.75 15.28 4.87
N LYS A 325 15.75 15.34 3.99
CA LYS A 325 15.74 16.18 2.78
C LYS A 325 14.70 15.73 1.74
N ARG A 326 14.22 14.48 1.81
CA ARG A 326 13.25 13.91 0.87
C ARG A 326 11.98 14.77 0.75
N LEU A 327 11.45 15.25 1.88
CA LEU A 327 10.24 16.07 1.91
C LEU A 327 10.42 17.35 1.10
N GLY A 328 11.48 18.12 1.40
CA GLY A 328 11.81 19.35 0.66
C GLY A 328 12.22 19.12 -0.79
N CYS A 329 12.66 17.92 -1.14
CA CYS A 329 12.98 17.53 -2.51
C CYS A 329 11.70 17.39 -3.35
N ILE A 330 10.77 16.51 -2.96
CA ILE A 330 9.67 16.08 -3.84
C ILE A 330 8.31 16.72 -3.51
N GLU A 331 8.02 17.08 -2.25
CA GLU A 331 6.71 17.63 -1.89
C GLU A 331 6.41 18.96 -2.60
N PRO A 332 7.36 19.90 -2.76
CA PRO A 332 7.12 21.12 -3.52
C PRO A 332 6.83 20.86 -5.00
N VAL A 333 7.41 19.80 -5.59
CA VAL A 333 7.13 19.39 -6.97
C VAL A 333 5.67 18.99 -7.11
N PHE A 334 5.19 18.10 -6.24
CA PHE A 334 3.79 17.69 -6.23
C PHE A 334 2.84 18.81 -5.83
N GLY A 335 3.24 19.67 -4.90
CA GLY A 335 2.48 20.87 -4.54
C GLY A 335 2.29 21.79 -5.76
N ASN A 336 3.35 22.05 -6.52
CA ASN A 336 3.26 22.87 -7.73
C ASN A 336 2.33 22.23 -8.76
N ILE A 337 2.52 20.94 -9.09
CA ILE A 337 1.73 20.24 -10.10
C ILE A 337 0.24 20.16 -9.70
N THR A 338 -0.05 19.79 -8.46
CA THR A 338 -1.44 19.49 -8.05
C THR A 338 -2.22 20.71 -7.57
N VAL A 339 -1.55 21.67 -6.93
CA VAL A 339 -2.19 22.88 -6.36
C VAL A 339 -2.04 24.05 -7.32
N ASN A 340 -0.81 24.47 -7.62
CA ASN A 340 -0.58 25.69 -8.41
C ASN A 340 -0.98 25.52 -9.89
N LYS A 341 -0.71 24.35 -10.49
CA LYS A 341 -1.14 24.02 -11.86
C LYS A 341 -2.51 23.34 -11.91
N GLY A 342 -3.14 23.10 -10.76
CA GLY A 342 -4.50 22.58 -10.67
C GLY A 342 -4.71 21.12 -11.10
N MET A 343 -3.65 20.33 -11.32
CA MET A 343 -3.80 18.92 -11.71
C MET A 343 -4.04 18.00 -10.50
N ASN A 344 -5.19 18.16 -9.86
CA ASN A 344 -5.61 17.33 -8.72
C ASN A 344 -6.48 16.12 -9.13
N LYS A 345 -6.80 16.00 -10.42
CA LYS A 345 -7.52 14.88 -11.05
C LYS A 345 -6.99 14.63 -12.46
N LEU A 346 -7.00 13.38 -12.88
CA LEU A 346 -6.73 12.96 -14.25
C LEU A 346 -8.04 13.00 -15.04
N THR A 347 -7.98 13.53 -16.25
CA THR A 347 -9.17 13.72 -17.11
C THR A 347 -9.30 12.60 -18.14
N LEU A 348 -8.20 11.91 -18.44
CA LEU A 348 -8.15 10.81 -19.39
C LEU A 348 -8.36 9.45 -18.69
N ARG A 349 -8.60 8.42 -19.50
CA ARG A 349 -8.77 7.01 -19.08
C ARG A 349 -7.80 6.13 -19.86
N GLY A 350 -7.40 5.01 -19.26
CA GLY A 350 -6.42 4.09 -19.81
C GLY A 350 -4.98 4.52 -19.52
N GLN A 351 -4.13 3.51 -19.30
CA GLN A 351 -2.75 3.67 -18.84
C GLN A 351 -1.93 4.62 -19.72
N THR A 352 -1.96 4.46 -21.04
CA THR A 352 -1.17 5.26 -21.98
C THR A 352 -1.53 6.75 -21.93
N LYS A 353 -2.82 7.07 -21.99
CA LYS A 353 -3.30 8.46 -22.02
C LYS A 353 -3.06 9.15 -20.68
N VAL A 354 -3.32 8.45 -19.58
CA VAL A 354 -3.06 8.95 -18.22
C VAL A 354 -1.57 9.19 -18.00
N ASN A 355 -0.71 8.28 -18.46
CA ASN A 355 0.72 8.45 -18.35
C ASN A 355 1.22 9.67 -19.14
N ALA A 356 0.72 9.86 -20.36
CA ALA A 356 1.04 11.05 -21.16
C ALA A 356 0.60 12.34 -20.46
N GLN A 357 -0.60 12.36 -19.88
CA GLN A 357 -1.08 13.51 -19.08
C GLN A 357 -0.16 13.80 -17.90
N TRP A 358 0.24 12.78 -17.12
CA TRP A 358 1.15 12.94 -15.99
C TRP A 358 2.52 13.51 -16.42
N GLN A 359 3.10 12.93 -17.47
CA GLN A 359 4.40 13.36 -18.00
C GLN A 359 4.36 14.78 -18.55
N LEU A 360 3.28 15.18 -19.21
CA LEU A 360 3.11 16.55 -19.71
C LEU A 360 3.14 17.59 -18.58
N TYR A 361 2.45 17.32 -17.47
CA TYR A 361 2.49 18.23 -16.32
C TYR A 361 3.85 18.24 -15.60
N CYS A 362 4.55 17.10 -15.57
CA CYS A 362 5.93 17.05 -15.09
C CYS A 362 6.86 17.89 -15.98
N LEU A 363 6.65 17.87 -17.30
CA LEU A 363 7.40 18.70 -18.24
C LEU A 363 7.12 20.20 -18.02
N VAL A 364 5.85 20.58 -17.84
CA VAL A 364 5.47 21.98 -17.52
C VAL A 364 6.16 22.45 -16.24
N HIS A 365 6.22 21.61 -15.20
CA HIS A 365 6.96 21.91 -13.98
C HIS A 365 8.44 22.19 -14.26
N ASN A 366 9.09 21.33 -15.05
CA ASN A 366 10.49 21.49 -15.40
C ASN A 366 10.77 22.76 -16.21
N ILE A 367 9.92 23.08 -17.20
CA ILE A 367 10.06 24.30 -18.00
C ILE A 367 10.01 25.54 -17.11
N GLU A 368 9.06 25.59 -16.18
CA GLU A 368 8.95 26.68 -15.21
C GLU A 368 10.19 26.79 -14.31
N LYS A 369 10.75 25.67 -13.86
CA LYS A 369 11.99 25.67 -13.08
C LYS A 369 13.17 26.21 -13.87
N LEU A 370 13.32 25.78 -15.12
CA LEU A 370 14.39 26.22 -16.01
C LEU A 370 14.29 27.71 -16.33
N GLN A 371 13.09 28.20 -16.63
CA GLN A 371 12.83 29.62 -16.87
C GLN A 371 13.24 30.47 -15.67
N ASN A 372 12.88 30.07 -14.46
CA ASN A 372 13.20 30.80 -13.24
C ASN A 372 14.70 30.77 -12.88
N THR A 373 15.50 29.88 -13.49
CA THR A 373 16.96 29.84 -13.30
C THR A 373 17.74 30.60 -14.37
N MET A 374 17.08 31.09 -15.42
CA MET A 374 17.71 31.87 -16.50
C MET A 374 17.75 33.38 -16.23
N HIS A 375 17.06 33.83 -15.20
CA HIS A 375 17.08 35.21 -14.69
C HIS A 375 17.77 35.22 -13.33
#